data_AF-A0A2G3PUV3-F1
#
_entry.id   AF-A0A2G3PUV3-F1
#
_cell.length_a   1.000
_cell.length_b   1.000
_cell.length_c   1.000
_cell.angle_alpha   90.00
_cell.angle_beta   90.00
_cell.angle_gamma   90.00
#
_symmetry.space_group_name_H-M   'P 1'
#
loop_
_entity.id
_entity.type
_entity.pdbx_description
1 polymer ?
#
loop_
_entity_poly.entity_id
_entity_poly.type
_entity_poly.pdbx_seq_one_letter_code
_entity_poly.pdbx_strand_id
1 'polypeptide(L)'
;MLQGSKEEHDLYISQMIKKIAQDEANYCIKNRLSFREPSDVVGVIFEELEETEDALKQLNASIRDFFENIKYNADYDTIIQKIRAISLSAEFTIHEAMQVKAVALKAIEQLEKAPTDANQ
;
A
#
# COMPACT_ATOMS: atom_id res chain seq x y z
N MET A 1 -10.80 -11.34 31.01
CA MET A 1 -10.30 -11.57 29.63
C MET A 1 -11.47 -11.30 28.71
N LEU A 2 -11.37 -10.33 27.80
CA LEU A 2 -12.39 -10.10 26.77
C LEU A 2 -12.35 -11.31 25.82
N GLN A 3 -13.23 -12.27 26.04
CA GLN A 3 -13.38 -13.43 25.17
C GLN A 3 -14.41 -13.06 24.10
N GLY A 4 -13.98 -12.23 23.15
CA GLY A 4 -14.78 -11.94 21.97
C GLY A 4 -14.85 -13.14 21.03
N SER A 5 -15.92 -13.27 20.26
CA SER A 5 -16.00 -14.32 19.23
C SER A 5 -14.84 -14.16 18.23
N LYS A 6 -14.47 -15.24 17.51
CA LYS A 6 -13.48 -15.15 16.43
C LYS A 6 -13.82 -14.02 15.45
N GLU A 7 -15.10 -13.82 15.15
CA GLU A 7 -15.56 -12.77 14.25
C GLU A 7 -15.32 -11.37 14.82
N GLU A 8 -15.52 -11.18 16.13
CA GLU A 8 -15.21 -9.91 16.79
C GLU A 8 -13.71 -9.61 16.79
N HIS A 9 -12.89 -10.64 16.98
CA HIS A 9 -11.43 -10.52 16.91
C HIS A 9 -10.94 -10.22 15.48
N ASP A 10 -11.49 -10.91 14.46
CA ASP A 10 -11.14 -10.67 13.06
C ASP A 10 -11.59 -9.27 12.60
N LEU A 11 -12.77 -8.82 13.04
CA LEU A 11 -13.25 -7.46 12.81
C LEU A 11 -12.34 -6.42 13.46
N TYR A 12 -11.91 -6.65 14.71
CA TYR A 12 -10.97 -5.79 15.42
C TYR A 12 -9.64 -5.66 14.67
N ILE A 13 -9.06 -6.78 14.22
CA ILE A 13 -7.84 -6.79 13.41
C ILE A 13 -8.06 -5.99 12.11
N SER A 14 -9.16 -6.22 11.41
CA SER A 14 -9.49 -5.50 10.17
C SER A 14 -9.55 -3.98 10.40
N GLN A 15 -10.17 -3.54 11.50
CA GLN A 15 -10.24 -2.13 11.87
C GLN A 15 -8.87 -1.54 12.21
N MET A 16 -8.02 -2.28 12.94
CA MET A 16 -6.65 -1.84 13.22
C MET A 16 -5.84 -1.68 11.94
N ILE A 17 -5.91 -2.64 11.01
CA ILE A 17 -5.22 -2.55 9.71
C ILE A 17 -5.68 -1.32 8.93
N LYS A 18 -7.00 -1.09 8.86
CA LYS A 18 -7.57 0.09 8.19
C LYS A 18 -7.10 1.39 8.83
N LYS A 19 -6.96 1.42 10.16
CA LYS A 19 -6.45 2.58 10.90
C LYS A 19 -4.97 2.83 10.58
N ILE A 20 -4.12 1.81 10.64
CA ILE A 20 -2.69 1.93 10.30
C ILE A 20 -2.53 2.41 8.85
N ALA A 21 -3.30 1.84 7.92
CA ALA A 21 -3.33 2.30 6.54
C ALA A 21 -3.75 3.78 6.45
N GLN A 22 -4.76 4.21 7.21
CA GLN A 22 -5.14 5.62 7.22
C GLN A 22 -4.03 6.53 7.78
N ASP A 23 -3.36 6.11 8.84
CA ASP A 23 -2.26 6.86 9.46
C ASP A 23 -1.06 6.98 8.50
N GLU A 24 -0.73 5.91 7.78
CA GLU A 24 0.31 5.90 6.74
C GLU A 24 -0.06 6.84 5.58
N ALA A 25 -1.30 6.77 5.09
CA ALA A 25 -1.79 7.66 4.05
C ALA A 25 -1.71 9.13 4.52
N ASN A 26 -2.15 9.43 5.74
CA ASN A 26 -2.08 10.78 6.31
C ASN A 26 -0.63 11.27 6.44
N TYR A 27 0.32 10.41 6.80
CA TYR A 27 1.75 10.74 6.81
C TYR A 27 2.24 11.12 5.41
N CYS A 28 1.91 10.32 4.39
CA CYS A 28 2.28 10.58 3.01
C CYS A 28 1.66 11.89 2.47
N ILE A 29 0.41 12.19 2.82
CA ILE A 29 -0.28 13.45 2.46
C ILE A 29 0.48 14.67 2.98
N LYS A 30 0.89 14.65 4.26
CA LYS A 30 1.61 15.76 4.92
C LYS A 30 2.94 16.08 4.24
N ASN A 31 3.59 15.09 3.65
CA ASN A 31 4.90 15.24 3.02
C ASN A 31 4.84 15.53 1.51
N ARG A 32 3.68 15.36 0.87
CA ARG A 32 3.50 15.67 -0.56
C ARG A 32 3.30 17.17 -0.78
N LEU A 33 3.61 17.67 -1.97
CA LEU A 33 3.20 19.02 -2.40
C LEU A 33 1.69 19.06 -2.69
N SER A 34 1.11 20.26 -2.69
CA SER A 34 -0.28 20.47 -3.11
C SER A 34 -0.41 20.34 -4.62
N PHE A 35 -1.55 19.81 -5.10
CA PHE A 35 -1.86 19.82 -6.53
C PHE A 35 -2.12 21.26 -6.97
N ARG A 36 -1.67 21.62 -8.18
CA ARG A 36 -1.88 22.97 -8.72
C ARG A 36 -3.23 23.05 -9.43
N GLU A 37 -3.61 21.99 -10.11
CA GLU A 37 -4.89 21.84 -10.81
C GLU A 37 -5.45 20.41 -10.68
N PRO A 38 -6.77 20.20 -10.83
CA PRO A 38 -7.37 18.87 -10.72
C PRO A 38 -6.83 17.82 -11.71
N SER A 39 -6.35 18.25 -12.87
CA SER A 39 -5.69 17.40 -13.88
C SER A 39 -4.40 16.75 -13.35
N ASP A 40 -3.65 17.44 -12.47
CA ASP A 40 -2.42 16.92 -11.87
C ASP A 40 -2.70 15.66 -11.04
N VAL A 41 -3.87 15.57 -10.41
CA VAL A 41 -4.24 14.45 -9.55
C VAL A 41 -4.22 13.13 -10.31
N VAL A 42 -4.79 13.13 -11.52
CA VAL A 42 -4.89 11.91 -12.35
C VAL A 42 -3.50 11.46 -12.77
N GLY A 43 -2.63 12.39 -13.18
CA GLY A 43 -1.24 12.08 -13.53
C GLY A 43 -0.48 11.44 -12.38
N VAL A 44 -0.53 12.06 -11.19
CA VAL A 44 0.17 11.53 -10.00
C VAL A 44 -0.43 10.20 -9.55
N ILE A 45 -1.76 10.00 -9.61
CA ILE A 45 -2.36 8.69 -9.30
C ILE A 45 -1.84 7.61 -10.25
N PHE A 46 -1.70 7.91 -11.54
CA PHE A 46 -1.14 6.97 -12.50
C PHE A 46 0.33 6.65 -12.21
N GLU A 47 1.15 7.65 -11.87
CA GLU A 47 2.55 7.43 -11.48
C GLU A 47 2.66 6.47 -10.28
N GLU A 48 1.91 6.70 -9.19
CA GLU A 48 1.93 5.80 -8.02
C GLU A 48 1.37 4.40 -8.35
N LEU A 49 0.41 4.32 -9.29
CA LEU A 49 -0.13 3.03 -9.73
C LEU A 49 0.92 2.24 -10.53
N GLU A 50 1.69 2.91 -11.40
CA GLU A 50 2.79 2.29 -12.14
C GLU A 50 3.87 1.77 -11.17
N GLU A 51 4.24 2.54 -10.15
CA GLU A 51 5.17 2.10 -9.10
C GLU A 51 4.63 0.88 -8.33
N THR A 52 3.33 0.88 -8.02
CA THR A 52 2.65 -0.26 -7.38
C THR A 52 2.66 -1.51 -8.28
N GLU A 53 2.41 -1.36 -9.58
CA GLU A 53 2.48 -2.45 -10.55
C GLU A 53 3.88 -3.04 -10.65
N ASP A 54 4.91 -2.20 -10.66
CA ASP A 54 6.30 -2.65 -10.71
C ASP A 54 6.72 -3.37 -9.42
N ALA A 55 6.28 -2.90 -8.25
CA ALA A 55 6.45 -3.62 -6.99
C ALA A 55 5.80 -5.01 -7.03
N LEU A 56 4.59 -5.11 -7.58
CA LEU A 56 3.88 -6.38 -7.73
C LEU A 56 4.59 -7.34 -8.70
N LYS A 57 5.14 -6.82 -9.81
CA LYS A 57 5.95 -7.62 -10.75
C LYS A 57 7.21 -8.17 -10.06
N GLN A 58 7.88 -7.36 -9.24
CA GLN A 58 9.07 -7.78 -8.48
C GLN A 58 8.74 -8.86 -7.44
N LEU A 59 7.62 -8.73 -6.72
CA LEU A 59 7.14 -9.76 -5.79
C LEU A 59 6.88 -11.08 -6.53
N ASN A 60 6.17 -11.03 -7.65
CA ASN A 60 5.87 -12.20 -8.46
C ASN A 60 7.16 -12.86 -9.00
N ALA A 61 8.11 -12.06 -9.49
CA ALA A 61 9.41 -12.56 -9.92
C ALA A 61 10.18 -13.25 -8.78
N SER A 62 10.16 -12.69 -7.56
CA SER A 62 10.81 -13.27 -6.39
C SER A 62 10.20 -14.62 -5.98
N ILE A 63 8.88 -14.74 -6.07
CA ILE A 63 8.16 -16.00 -5.81
C ILE A 63 8.50 -17.04 -6.88
N ARG A 64 8.49 -16.64 -8.16
CA ARG A 64 8.84 -17.55 -9.27
C ARG A 64 10.28 -18.05 -9.17
N ASP A 65 11.23 -17.16 -8.92
CA ASP A 65 12.63 -17.53 -8.68
C ASP A 65 12.74 -18.56 -7.56
N PHE A 66 12.02 -18.36 -6.45
CA PHE A 66 12.02 -19.30 -5.35
C PHE A 66 11.51 -20.69 -5.78
N PHE A 67 10.38 -20.76 -6.48
CA PHE A 67 9.83 -22.03 -6.95
C PHE A 67 10.70 -22.73 -7.99
N GLU A 68 11.30 -21.99 -8.92
CA GLU A 68 12.10 -22.55 -10.01
C GLU A 68 13.49 -23.01 -9.54
N ASN A 69 14.06 -22.33 -8.54
CA ASN A 69 15.45 -22.55 -8.12
C ASN A 69 15.62 -23.26 -6.77
N ILE A 70 14.53 -23.61 -6.07
CA ILE A 70 14.64 -24.40 -4.84
C ILE A 70 14.98 -25.86 -5.17
N LYS A 71 16.18 -26.29 -4.77
CA LYS A 71 16.57 -27.71 -4.88
C LYS A 71 15.86 -28.53 -3.82
N TYR A 72 15.53 -29.78 -4.14
CA TYR A 72 14.90 -30.76 -3.23
C TYR A 72 15.68 -31.01 -1.93
N ASN A 73 16.95 -30.62 -1.85
CA ASN A 73 17.82 -30.75 -0.68
C ASN A 73 18.34 -29.41 -0.14
N ALA A 74 17.70 -28.29 -0.50
CA ALA A 74 18.04 -26.99 0.08
C ALA A 74 17.94 -27.04 1.61
N ASP A 75 18.92 -26.46 2.30
CA ASP A 75 18.86 -26.37 3.75
C ASP A 75 17.71 -25.45 4.21
N TYR A 76 17.22 -25.70 5.42
CA TYR A 76 16.09 -24.96 5.99
C TYR A 76 16.38 -23.45 6.12
N ASP A 77 17.64 -23.07 6.39
CA ASP A 77 18.02 -21.67 6.55
C ASP A 77 17.88 -20.88 5.25
N THR A 78 18.29 -21.47 4.12
CA THR A 78 18.14 -20.90 2.78
C THR A 78 16.66 -20.72 2.42
N ILE A 79 15.83 -21.71 2.75
CA ILE A 79 14.39 -21.66 2.54
C ILE A 79 13.77 -20.50 3.35
N ILE A 80 14.12 -20.39 4.63
CA ILE A 80 13.65 -19.33 5.52
C ILE A 80 14.07 -17.95 5.00
N GLN A 81 15.31 -17.79 4.53
CA GLN A 81 15.79 -16.52 3.98
C GLN A 81 14.99 -16.10 2.74
N LYS A 82 14.71 -17.04 1.81
CA LYS A 82 13.89 -16.73 0.62
C LYS A 82 12.44 -16.38 0.98
N ILE A 83 11.84 -17.09 1.94
CA ILE A 83 10.48 -16.76 2.44
C ILE A 83 10.46 -15.36 3.10
N ARG A 84 11.49 -15.00 3.88
CA ARG A 84 11.62 -13.64 4.45
C ARG A 84 11.69 -12.57 3.38
N ALA A 85 12.44 -12.80 2.29
CA ALA A 85 12.51 -11.85 1.18
C ALA A 85 11.15 -11.65 0.48
N ILE A 86 10.37 -12.73 0.32
CA ILE A 86 9.00 -12.65 -0.21
C ILE A 86 8.10 -11.84 0.74
N SER A 87 8.20 -12.08 2.06
CA SER A 87 7.45 -11.31 3.07
C SER A 87 7.74 -9.82 2.99
N LEU A 88 9.01 -9.43 2.95
CA LEU A 88 9.42 -8.03 2.83
C LEU A 88 8.94 -7.39 1.51
N SER A 89 8.99 -8.13 0.41
CA SER A 89 8.51 -7.64 -0.89
C SER A 89 6.99 -7.44 -0.91
N ALA A 90 6.25 -8.29 -0.19
CA ALA A 90 4.80 -8.12 -0.02
C ALA A 90 4.48 -6.88 0.82
N GLU A 91 5.24 -6.62 1.88
CA GLU A 91 5.12 -5.38 2.67
C GLU A 91 5.39 -4.14 1.82
N PHE A 92 6.44 -4.15 0.99
CA PHE A 92 6.73 -3.07 0.05
C PHE A 92 5.58 -2.82 -0.94
N THR A 93 5.00 -3.88 -1.50
CA THR A 93 3.84 -3.75 -2.41
C THR A 93 2.64 -3.10 -1.72
N ILE A 94 2.39 -3.42 -0.45
CA ILE A 94 1.33 -2.78 0.33
C ILE A 94 1.63 -1.30 0.54
N HIS A 95 2.89 -0.94 0.82
CA HIS A 95 3.29 0.46 0.97
C HIS A 95 3.03 1.28 -0.30
N GLU A 96 3.40 0.77 -1.49
CA GLU A 96 3.14 1.48 -2.75
C GLU A 96 1.63 1.65 -3.02
N ALA A 97 0.84 0.60 -2.79
CA ALA A 97 -0.62 0.70 -2.91
C ALA A 97 -1.22 1.74 -1.94
N MET A 98 -0.58 1.96 -0.79
CA MET A 98 -0.98 3.00 0.16
C MET A 98 -0.66 4.42 -0.33
N GLN A 99 0.37 4.61 -1.15
CA GLN A 99 0.67 5.90 -1.76
C GLN A 99 -0.45 6.33 -2.72
N VAL A 100 -0.97 5.42 -3.53
CA VAL A 100 -2.13 5.67 -4.42
C VAL A 100 -3.32 6.19 -3.60
N LYS A 101 -3.64 5.53 -2.49
CA LYS A 101 -4.71 5.97 -1.57
C LYS A 101 -4.42 7.34 -0.98
N ALA A 102 -3.17 7.61 -0.58
CA ALA A 102 -2.77 8.88 0.00
C ALA A 102 -2.97 10.06 -0.97
N VAL A 103 -2.58 9.88 -2.23
CA VAL A 103 -2.77 10.86 -3.31
C VAL A 103 -4.26 11.14 -3.52
N ALA A 104 -5.10 10.10 -3.59
CA ALA A 104 -6.54 10.27 -3.74
C ALA A 104 -7.18 11.01 -2.55
N LEU A 105 -6.80 10.67 -1.32
CA LEU A 105 -7.31 11.37 -0.12
C LEU A 105 -6.87 12.83 -0.07
N LYS A 106 -5.62 13.13 -0.45
CA LYS A 106 -5.16 14.51 -0.56
C LYS A 106 -5.98 15.31 -1.55
N ALA A 107 -6.27 14.71 -2.71
CA ALA A 107 -7.06 15.36 -3.74
C ALA A 107 -8.46 15.68 -3.23
N ILE A 108 -9.11 14.73 -2.55
CA ILE A 108 -10.41 14.95 -1.88
C ILE A 108 -10.31 16.12 -0.91
N GLU A 109 -9.34 16.12 0.01
CA GLU A 109 -9.20 17.21 0.99
C GLU A 109 -8.99 18.58 0.35
N GLN A 110 -8.26 18.65 -0.76
CA GLN A 110 -7.99 19.92 -1.46
C GLN A 110 -9.21 20.41 -2.23
N LEU A 111 -9.94 19.51 -2.90
CA LEU A 111 -11.15 19.83 -3.64
C LEU A 111 -12.30 20.22 -2.70
N GLU A 112 -12.42 19.59 -1.53
CA GLU A 112 -13.43 19.95 -0.52
C GLU A 112 -13.14 21.28 0.17
N LYS A 113 -11.87 21.69 0.26
CA LYS A 113 -11.45 22.98 0.85
C LYS A 113 -11.34 24.10 -0.17
N ALA A 114 -11.40 23.80 -1.47
CA ALA A 114 -11.40 24.83 -2.50
C ALA A 114 -12.62 25.73 -2.26
N PRO A 115 -12.44 27.06 -2.16
CA PRO A 115 -13.58 27.96 -2.01
C PRO A 115 -14.52 27.71 -3.19
N THR A 116 -15.83 27.65 -2.90
CA THR A 116 -16.91 27.63 -3.88
C THR A 116 -17.00 28.97 -4.63
N ASP A 117 -15.88 29.52 -5.07
CA ASP A 117 -15.82 30.72 -5.91
C ASP A 117 -15.95 30.31 -7.37
N ALA A 118 -17.12 29.78 -7.68
CA ALA A 118 -17.64 29.72 -9.03
C ALA A 118 -19.13 30.04 -8.97
N ASN A 119 -19.44 31.26 -8.55
CA ASN A 119 -20.54 31.99 -9.17
C ASN A 119 -20.19 32.10 -10.67
N GLN A 120 -20.67 31.16 -11.46
CA GLN A 120 -20.98 31.37 -12.87
C GLN A 120 -22.50 31.34 -13.02
#